data_AF-A0A7J0H6L4-F1
#
_entry.id   AF-A0A7J0H6L4-F1
#
_cell.length_a   1.000
_cell.length_b   1.000
_cell.length_c   1.000
_cell.angle_alpha   90.00
_cell.angle_beta   90.00
_cell.angle_gamma   90.00
#
_symmetry.space_group_name_H-M   'P 1'
#
loop_
_entity.id
_entity.type
_entity.pdbx_description
1 polymer ?
#
loop_
_entity_poly.entity_id
_entity_poly.type
_entity_poly.pdbx_seq_one_letter_code
_entity_poly.pdbx_strand_id
1 'polypeptide(L)'
;MANTSQASDLEGLHREMHGIAEQIRIMNENNARLIQHLSMNNPPPASTTQKIKDLDAQIDAINIGASVPITVEALIRQIEPPFTDKVIKAKVSSRFKLPSQLGVYEGKTDPMDHLDYKNLTSLQGYSDEVMCKGFSATIKGTARS
;
A
#
# COMPACT_ATOMS: atom_id res chain seq x y z
N MET A 1 12.71 -20.58 58.21
CA MET A 1 14.11 -20.12 58.23
C MET A 1 14.39 -19.55 56.85
N ALA A 2 14.46 -18.22 56.72
CA ALA A 2 14.63 -17.57 55.42
C ALA A 2 16.08 -17.68 54.96
N ASN A 3 16.27 -18.05 53.70
CA ASN A 3 17.53 -18.46 53.10
C ASN A 3 18.47 -17.26 52.91
N THR A 4 19.28 -16.95 53.92
CA THR A 4 20.22 -15.81 53.94
C THR A 4 21.28 -15.90 52.84
N SER A 5 21.60 -17.10 52.35
CA SER A 5 22.59 -17.32 51.28
C SER A 5 22.12 -16.87 49.90
N GLN A 6 20.81 -16.92 49.61
CA GLN A 6 20.26 -16.43 48.33
C GLN A 6 20.25 -14.90 48.23
N ALA A 7 20.11 -14.20 49.35
CA ALA A 7 20.10 -12.74 49.38
C ALA A 7 21.51 -12.15 49.12
N SER A 8 22.56 -12.82 49.60
CA SER A 8 23.96 -12.39 49.40
C SER A 8 24.43 -12.51 47.95
N ASP A 9 23.93 -13.52 47.24
CA ASP A 9 24.24 -13.79 45.83
C ASP A 9 23.59 -12.75 44.89
N LEU A 10 22.33 -12.38 45.18
CA LEU A 10 21.61 -11.37 44.42
C LEU A 10 22.20 -9.95 44.60
N GLU A 11 22.65 -9.62 45.80
CA GLU A 11 23.34 -8.35 46.10
C GLU A 11 24.71 -8.25 45.42
N GLY A 12 25.43 -9.37 45.29
CA GLY A 12 26.66 -9.46 44.52
C GLY A 12 26.44 -9.16 43.04
N LEU A 13 25.45 -9.82 42.45
CA LEU A 13 25.05 -9.63 41.06
C LEU A 13 24.57 -8.19 40.78
N HIS A 14 23.82 -7.58 41.70
CA HIS A 14 23.36 -6.20 41.56
C HIS A 14 24.52 -5.19 41.52
N ARG A 15 25.52 -5.36 42.40
CA ARG A 15 26.73 -4.51 42.39
C ARG A 15 27.53 -4.68 41.11
N GLU A 16 27.63 -5.91 40.59
CA GLU A 16 28.31 -6.18 39.33
C GLU A 16 27.60 -5.53 38.14
N MET A 17 26.27 -5.69 38.04
CA MET A 17 25.47 -5.03 37.00
C MET A 17 25.61 -3.50 37.05
N HIS A 18 25.62 -2.91 38.25
CA HIS A 18 25.85 -1.48 38.41
C HIS A 18 27.25 -1.08 37.92
N GLY A 19 28.29 -1.88 38.24
CA GLY A 19 29.65 -1.64 37.76
C GLY A 19 29.77 -1.70 36.24
N ILE A 20 29.06 -2.62 35.60
CA ILE A 20 29.02 -2.75 34.13
C ILE A 20 28.26 -1.58 33.49
N ALA A 21 27.09 -1.21 34.04
CA ALA A 21 26.31 -0.09 33.54
C ALA A 21 27.10 1.22 33.61
N GLU A 22 27.84 1.43 34.69
CA GLU A 22 28.66 2.62 34.86
C GLU A 22 29.85 2.65 33.89
N GLN A 23 30.47 1.50 33.62
CA GLN A 23 31.49 1.40 32.57
C GLN A 23 30.92 1.69 31.18
N ILE A 24 29.72 1.21 30.85
CA ILE A 24 29.03 1.52 29.59
C ILE A 24 28.75 3.03 29.50
N ARG A 25 28.30 3.65 30.59
CA ARG A 25 28.06 5.09 30.65
C ARG A 25 29.33 5.87 30.36
N ILE A 26 30.43 5.54 31.05
CA ILE A 26 31.74 6.19 30.86
C ILE A 26 32.26 5.98 29.44
N MET A 27 32.12 4.77 28.89
CA MET A 27 32.52 4.47 27.51
C MET A 27 31.72 5.30 26.49
N ASN A 28 30.40 5.44 26.68
CA ASN A 28 29.56 6.26 25.83
C ASN A 28 29.93 7.74 25.90
N GLU A 29 30.25 8.25 27.09
CA GLU A 29 30.73 9.63 27.26
C GLU A 29 32.07 9.87 26.57
N ASN A 30 32.99 8.91 26.68
CA ASN A 30 34.27 8.98 25.99
C ASN A 30 34.09 8.91 24.46
N ASN A 31 33.19 8.07 23.97
CA ASN A 31 32.84 8.01 22.55
C ASN A 31 32.26 9.35 22.06
N ALA A 32 31.37 9.99 22.83
CA ALA A 32 30.82 11.30 22.50
C ALA A 32 31.91 12.38 22.41
N ARG A 33 32.85 12.39 23.36
CA ARG A 33 34.00 13.31 23.36
C ARG A 33 34.92 13.07 22.16
N LEU A 34 35.18 11.81 21.80
CA LEU A 34 35.98 11.46 20.62
C LEU A 34 35.30 11.93 19.33
N ILE A 35 33.99 11.71 19.17
CA ILE A 35 33.22 12.19 18.02
C ILE A 35 33.31 13.71 17.90
N GLN A 36 33.16 14.44 19.01
CA GLN A 36 33.27 15.90 19.03
C GLN A 36 34.67 16.35 18.60
N HIS A 37 35.73 15.74 19.13
CA HIS A 37 37.11 16.07 18.77
C HIS A 37 37.41 15.79 17.29
N LEU A 38 36.92 14.67 16.75
CA LEU A 38 37.05 14.35 15.32
C LEU A 38 36.30 15.35 14.44
N SER A 39 35.11 15.77 14.84
CA SER A 39 34.32 16.78 14.11
C SER A 39 35.00 18.15 14.07
N MET A 40 35.76 18.52 15.09
CA MET A 40 36.48 19.80 15.15
C MET A 40 37.76 19.80 14.31
N ASN A 41 38.46 18.66 14.25
CA ASN A 41 39.75 18.55 13.56
C ASN A 41 39.62 18.09 12.10
N ASN A 42 38.52 17.41 11.76
CA ASN A 42 38.23 16.97 10.40
C ASN A 42 36.75 17.21 10.09
N PRO A 43 36.37 18.48 9.86
CA PRO A 43 34.97 18.80 9.60
C PRO A 43 34.53 18.14 8.28
N PRO A 44 33.32 17.58 8.22
CA PRO A 44 32.79 17.03 6.98
C PRO A 44 32.75 18.12 5.90
N PRO A 45 33.02 17.78 4.62
CA PRO A 45 32.92 18.75 3.54
C PRO A 45 31.53 19.39 3.52
N ALA A 46 31.47 20.71 3.31
CA ALA A 46 30.21 21.45 3.30
C ALA A 46 29.17 20.84 2.32
N SER A 47 29.63 20.25 1.22
CA SER A 47 28.78 19.54 0.25
C SER A 47 28.05 18.33 0.86
N THR A 48 28.70 17.57 1.75
CA THR A 48 28.08 16.42 2.41
C THR A 48 27.02 16.86 3.40
N THR A 49 27.32 17.89 4.21
CA THR A 49 26.35 18.47 5.16
C THR A 49 25.14 19.06 4.45
N GLN A 50 25.33 19.69 3.29
CA GLN A 50 24.23 20.23 2.50
C GLN A 50 23.33 19.12 1.94
N LYS A 51 23.92 18.06 1.36
CA LYS A 51 23.15 16.91 0.86
C LYS A 51 22.30 16.24 1.93
N ILE A 52 22.81 16.13 3.16
CA ILE A 52 22.05 15.56 4.29
C ILE A 52 20.84 16.45 4.60
N LYS A 53 21.03 17.77 4.69
CA LYS A 53 19.93 18.73 4.91
C LYS A 53 18.89 18.69 3.78
N ASP A 54 19.34 18.58 2.53
CA ASP A 54 18.46 18.50 1.36
C ASP A 54 17.66 17.19 1.34
N LEU A 55 18.25 16.09 1.82
CA LEU A 55 17.57 14.80 1.97
C LEU A 55 16.55 14.84 3.12
N ASP A 56 16.88 15.44 4.26
CA ASP A 56 15.95 15.62 5.38
C ASP A 56 14.74 16.46 4.95
N ALA A 57 14.97 17.58 4.26
CA ALA A 57 13.89 18.43 3.74
C ALA A 57 13.00 17.68 2.73
N GLN A 58 13.56 16.78 1.92
CA GLN A 58 12.78 15.94 1.00
C GLN A 58 11.93 14.90 1.75
N ILE A 59 12.46 14.30 2.81
CA ILE A 59 11.73 13.35 3.66
C ILE A 59 10.55 14.06 4.34
N ASP A 60 10.76 15.26 4.87
CA ASP A 60 9.71 16.08 5.48
C ASP A 60 8.62 16.44 4.46
N ALA A 61 9.00 16.82 3.24
CA ALA A 61 8.05 17.11 2.16
C ALA A 61 7.20 15.89 1.77
N ILE A 62 7.80 14.69 1.73
CA ILE A 62 7.08 13.43 1.49
C ILE A 62 6.10 13.15 2.63
N ASN A 63 6.52 13.32 3.88
CA ASN A 63 5.68 13.06 5.05
C ASN A 63 4.51 14.05 5.15
N ILE A 64 4.70 15.32 4.76
CA ILE A 64 3.63 16.32 4.71
C ILE A 64 2.67 16.02 3.53
N GLY A 65 3.18 15.55 2.39
CA GLY A 65 2.37 15.13 1.24
C GLY A 65 1.65 13.79 1.41
N ALA A 66 2.08 12.95 2.36
CA ALA A 66 1.57 11.60 2.59
C ALA A 66 0.38 11.51 3.57
N SER A 67 -0.20 12.65 3.99
CA SER A 67 -1.38 12.65 4.88
C SER A 67 -2.71 12.80 4.14
N VAL A 68 -2.87 12.10 3.02
CA VAL A 68 -4.21 11.67 2.59
C VAL A 68 -4.11 10.18 2.29
N PRO A 69 -4.73 9.31 3.11
CA PRO A 69 -4.89 7.92 2.73
C PRO A 69 -5.62 7.91 1.40
N ILE A 70 -4.90 7.61 0.31
CA ILE A 70 -5.54 7.43 -0.99
C ILE A 70 -6.29 6.11 -0.87
N THR A 71 -7.59 6.19 -0.59
CA THR A 71 -8.42 4.99 -0.46
C THR A 71 -8.52 4.32 -1.83
N VAL A 72 -8.79 3.01 -1.83
CA VAL A 72 -8.98 2.26 -3.08
C VAL A 72 -10.10 2.89 -3.92
N GLU A 73 -11.14 3.44 -3.28
CA GLU A 73 -12.23 4.15 -3.94
C GLU A 73 -11.77 5.47 -4.58
N ALA A 74 -10.82 6.18 -3.96
CA ALA A 74 -10.22 7.38 -4.53
C ALA A 74 -9.37 7.06 -5.77
N LEU A 75 -8.63 5.94 -5.74
CA LEU A 75 -7.88 5.43 -6.90
C LEU A 75 -8.81 4.99 -8.04
N ILE A 76 -9.86 4.23 -7.72
CA ILE A 76 -10.87 3.78 -8.71
C ILE A 76 -11.54 4.98 -9.40
N ARG A 77 -11.76 6.08 -8.68
CA ARG A 77 -12.30 7.33 -9.24
C ARG A 77 -11.30 8.11 -10.11
N GLN A 78 -10.00 7.92 -9.91
CA GLN A 78 -8.95 8.56 -10.70
C GLN A 78 -8.54 7.74 -11.92
N ILE A 79 -8.72 6.41 -11.89
CA ILE A 79 -8.47 5.55 -13.03
C ILE A 79 -9.56 5.84 -14.07
N GLU A 80 -9.15 6.34 -15.23
CA GLU A 80 -10.03 6.41 -16.39
C GLU A 80 -10.67 5.03 -16.59
N PRO A 81 -12.00 4.93 -16.82
CA PRO A 81 -12.65 3.65 -16.94
C PRO A 81 -11.89 2.75 -17.93
N PRO A 82 -11.75 1.44 -17.69
CA PRO A 82 -11.00 0.53 -18.57
C PRO A 82 -11.67 0.34 -19.94
N PHE A 83 -12.71 1.13 -20.23
CA PHE A 83 -13.46 1.14 -21.45
C PHE A 83 -12.95 2.23 -22.37
N THR A 84 -12.95 1.95 -23.67
CA THR A 84 -12.64 2.97 -24.66
C THR A 84 -13.68 4.09 -24.64
N ASP A 85 -13.26 5.28 -25.06
CA ASP A 85 -14.11 6.47 -25.21
C ASP A 85 -15.41 6.20 -26.00
N LYS A 86 -15.33 5.32 -27.00
CA LYS A 86 -16.47 4.88 -27.81
C LYS A 86 -17.51 4.15 -26.96
N VAL A 87 -17.08 3.22 -26.11
CA VAL A 87 -17.96 2.50 -25.18
C VAL A 87 -18.58 3.48 -24.18
N ILE A 88 -17.78 4.37 -23.59
CA ILE A 88 -18.26 5.36 -22.61
C ILE A 88 -19.35 6.25 -23.24
N LYS A 89 -19.14 6.74 -24.46
CA LYS A 89 -20.06 7.66 -25.16
C LYS A 89 -21.26 6.96 -25.83
N ALA A 90 -21.21 5.64 -26.03
CA ALA A 90 -22.30 4.91 -26.69
C ALA A 90 -23.63 5.02 -25.93
N LYS A 91 -24.70 5.41 -26.62
CA LYS A 91 -26.05 5.46 -26.04
C LYS A 91 -26.73 4.11 -26.19
N VAL A 92 -27.15 3.51 -25.07
CA VAL A 92 -27.99 2.31 -25.10
C VAL A 92 -29.42 2.75 -25.42
N SER A 93 -29.90 2.41 -26.62
CA SER A 93 -31.28 2.69 -27.04
C SER A 93 -32.27 1.87 -26.21
N SER A 94 -33.51 2.36 -26.04
CA SER A 94 -34.61 1.59 -25.45
C SER A 94 -34.96 0.30 -26.21
N ARG A 95 -34.50 0.16 -27.46
CA ARG A 95 -34.63 -1.07 -28.26
C ARG A 95 -33.58 -2.12 -27.91
N PHE A 96 -32.61 -1.79 -27.07
CA PHE A 96 -31.63 -2.77 -26.57
C PHE A 96 -32.34 -3.80 -25.70
N LYS A 97 -32.15 -5.08 -26.01
CA LYS A 97 -32.67 -6.20 -25.26
C LYS A 97 -31.53 -7.14 -24.94
N LEU A 98 -31.45 -7.55 -23.67
CA LEU A 98 -30.54 -8.62 -23.29
C LEU A 98 -31.04 -9.94 -23.90
N PRO A 99 -30.13 -10.82 -24.35
CA PRO A 99 -30.52 -12.15 -24.80
C PRO A 99 -31.21 -12.90 -23.66
N SER A 100 -32.46 -13.32 -23.87
CA SER A 100 -33.23 -14.04 -22.85
C SER A 100 -32.72 -15.46 -22.59
N GLN A 101 -32.00 -16.04 -23.56
CA GLN A 101 -31.40 -17.37 -23.47
C GLN A 101 -30.13 -17.36 -22.62
N LEU A 102 -29.45 -16.21 -22.55
CA LEU A 102 -28.27 -16.03 -21.75
C LEU A 102 -28.70 -15.62 -20.34
N GLY A 103 -28.67 -16.59 -19.42
CA GLY A 103 -28.96 -16.34 -18.02
C GLY A 103 -28.00 -15.32 -17.38
N VAL A 104 -28.23 -15.03 -16.10
CA VAL A 104 -27.28 -14.23 -15.32
C VAL A 104 -26.06 -15.08 -14.97
N TYR A 105 -24.87 -14.52 -15.17
CA TYR A 105 -23.62 -15.14 -14.72
C TYR A 105 -23.30 -14.70 -13.28
N GLU A 106 -23.32 -15.68 -12.37
CA GLU A 106 -22.98 -15.48 -10.95
C GLU A 106 -21.57 -15.96 -10.58
N GLY A 107 -20.80 -16.50 -11.54
CA GLY A 107 -19.48 -17.07 -11.27
C GLY A 107 -19.49 -18.54 -10.85
N LYS A 108 -20.60 -19.25 -11.04
CA LYS A 108 -20.78 -20.66 -10.67
C LYS A 108 -20.69 -21.63 -11.85
N THR A 109 -20.86 -21.14 -13.07
CA THR A 109 -20.81 -21.90 -14.32
C THR A 109 -19.50 -21.61 -15.07
N ASP A 110 -19.22 -22.34 -16.15
CA ASP A 110 -18.07 -22.04 -16.99
C ASP A 110 -18.19 -20.60 -17.56
N PRO A 111 -17.18 -19.73 -17.36
CA PRO A 111 -17.16 -18.41 -17.99
C PRO A 111 -17.28 -18.46 -19.52
N MET A 112 -16.82 -19.54 -20.16
CA MET A 112 -16.87 -19.73 -21.61
C MET A 112 -18.30 -19.87 -22.13
N ASP A 113 -19.18 -20.55 -21.37
CA ASP A 113 -20.60 -20.68 -21.71
C ASP A 113 -21.29 -19.30 -21.75
N HIS A 114 -20.78 -18.33 -21.01
CA HIS A 114 -21.34 -16.98 -20.98
C HIS A 114 -20.87 -16.08 -22.13
N LEU A 115 -19.87 -16.50 -22.91
CA LEU A 115 -19.37 -15.75 -24.07
C LEU A 115 -20.35 -15.75 -25.26
N ASP A 116 -21.34 -16.66 -25.25
CA ASP A 116 -22.42 -16.68 -26.25
C ASP A 116 -23.25 -15.38 -26.28
N TYR A 117 -23.12 -14.53 -25.25
CA TYR A 117 -23.61 -13.16 -25.29
C TYR A 117 -23.25 -12.44 -26.59
N LYS A 118 -22.00 -12.55 -27.03
CA LYS A 118 -21.51 -11.86 -28.24
C LYS A 118 -22.27 -12.35 -29.47
N ASN A 119 -22.43 -13.66 -29.60
CA ASN A 119 -23.13 -14.26 -30.73
C ASN A 119 -24.61 -13.83 -30.74
N LEU A 120 -25.28 -13.95 -29.60
CA LEU A 120 -26.70 -13.63 -29.46
C LEU A 120 -27.02 -12.14 -29.66
N THR A 121 -26.15 -11.25 -29.19
CA THR A 121 -26.34 -9.79 -29.37
C THR A 121 -25.91 -9.30 -30.74
N SER A 122 -24.92 -9.94 -31.38
CA SER A 122 -24.53 -9.62 -32.76
C SER A 122 -25.65 -9.91 -33.77
N LEU A 123 -26.43 -10.97 -33.56
CA LEU A 123 -27.61 -11.28 -34.39
C LEU A 123 -28.70 -10.19 -34.32
N GLN A 124 -28.75 -9.44 -33.21
CA GLN A 124 -29.69 -8.32 -33.05
C GLN A 124 -29.19 -7.03 -33.70
N GLY A 125 -27.97 -7.03 -34.25
CA GLY A 125 -27.39 -5.89 -34.97
C GLY A 125 -26.96 -4.73 -34.06
N TYR A 126 -26.66 -5.00 -32.79
CA TYR A 126 -26.07 -3.99 -31.91
C TYR A 126 -24.62 -3.71 -32.29
N SER A 127 -24.11 -2.52 -31.95
CA SER A 127 -22.67 -2.24 -32.08
C SER A 127 -21.92 -2.85 -30.91
N ASP A 128 -20.63 -3.15 -31.10
CA ASP A 128 -19.75 -3.70 -30.06
C ASP A 128 -19.78 -2.82 -28.79
N GLU A 129 -19.86 -1.50 -28.93
CA GLU A 129 -19.92 -0.58 -27.80
C GLU A 129 -21.19 -0.76 -26.95
N VAL A 130 -22.34 -0.94 -27.62
CA VAL A 130 -23.61 -1.20 -26.94
C VAL A 130 -23.61 -2.58 -26.30
N MET A 131 -23.05 -3.58 -26.99
CA MET A 131 -22.88 -4.92 -26.46
C MET A 131 -22.04 -4.90 -25.17
N CYS A 132 -20.89 -4.23 -25.18
CA CYS A 132 -20.01 -4.10 -24.00
C CYS A 132 -20.74 -3.49 -22.80
N LYS A 133 -21.53 -2.43 -23.02
CA LYS A 133 -22.35 -1.84 -21.93
C LYS A 133 -23.39 -2.81 -21.40
N GLY A 134 -24.11 -3.49 -22.29
CA GLY A 134 -25.12 -4.48 -21.91
C GLY A 134 -24.54 -5.70 -21.18
N PHE A 135 -23.32 -6.13 -21.51
CA PHE A 135 -22.70 -7.33 -20.95
C PHE A 135 -22.58 -7.23 -19.43
N SER A 136 -22.19 -6.07 -18.92
CA SER A 136 -22.10 -5.82 -17.48
C SER A 136 -23.41 -6.08 -16.72
N ALA A 137 -24.57 -5.90 -17.35
CA ALA A 137 -25.88 -6.14 -16.73
C ALA A 137 -26.22 -7.65 -16.61
N THR A 138 -25.49 -8.51 -17.33
CA THR A 138 -25.64 -9.97 -17.25
C THR A 138 -24.83 -10.60 -16.12
N ILE A 139 -23.93 -9.84 -15.48
CA ILE A 139 -23.06 -10.33 -14.39
C ILE A 139 -23.63 -9.89 -13.04
N LYS A 140 -23.77 -10.82 -12.10
CA LYS A 140 -24.24 -10.56 -10.73
C LYS A 140 -23.45 -11.35 -9.68
N GLY A 141 -23.78 -11.12 -8.41
CA GLY A 141 -23.23 -11.88 -7.30
C GLY A 141 -21.71 -11.74 -7.19
N THR A 142 -21.05 -12.84 -6.85
CA THR A 142 -19.61 -12.94 -6.69
C THR A 142 -18.81 -12.70 -7.97
N ALA A 143 -19.45 -12.76 -9.15
CA ALA A 143 -18.79 -12.44 -10.41
C ALA A 143 -18.65 -10.94 -10.69
N ARG A 144 -19.34 -10.07 -9.92
CA ARG A 144 -19.27 -8.61 -10.10
C ARG A 144 -18.22 -7.94 -9.21
N SER A 145 -17.68 -8.68 -8.24
CA SER A 145 -16.87 -8.20 -7.11
C SER A 145 -15.41 -8.54 -7.26
#